data_AF-A0A9E0QFK0-F1
#
_entry.id   AF-A0A9E0QFK0-F1
#
_cell.length_a   1.000
_cell.length_b   1.000
_cell.length_c   1.000
_cell.angle_alpha   90.00
_cell.angle_beta   90.00
_cell.angle_gamma   90.00
#
_symmetry.space_group_name_H-M   'P 1'
#
loop_
_entity.id
_entity.type
_entity.pdbx_description
1 polymer ?
#
loop_
_entity_poly.entity_id
_entity_poly.type
_entity_poly.pdbx_seq_one_letter_code
_entity_poly.pdbx_strand_id
1 'polypeptide(L)'
;MLPWNRNASGSELPRVELWVICLLSGLSFFSDSLLAKDSMTEEDLLAEIPMVVAATRLPQPVTDTPVAITVIDRQMIDASGFLEIPDL
;
A
#
# COMPACT_ATOMS: atom_id res chain seq x y z
N MET A 1 -3.28 19.43 54.44
CA MET A 1 -4.52 19.11 53.71
C MET A 1 -5.02 20.39 53.07
N LEU A 2 -4.75 20.57 51.77
CA LEU A 2 -5.23 21.73 51.01
C LEU A 2 -6.71 21.51 50.64
N PRO A 3 -7.60 22.50 50.81
CA PRO A 3 -9.01 22.35 50.47
C PRO A 3 -9.16 22.12 48.96
N TRP A 4 -9.86 21.05 48.59
CA TRP A 4 -10.14 20.68 47.21
C TRP A 4 -11.02 21.74 46.55
N ASN A 5 -10.44 22.46 45.59
CA ASN A 5 -11.06 23.55 44.85
C ASN A 5 -12.04 22.99 43.80
N ARG A 6 -13.35 23.02 44.08
CA ARG A 6 -14.43 22.52 43.17
C ARG A 6 -14.63 23.36 41.89
N ASN A 7 -13.85 24.43 41.73
CA ASN A 7 -14.02 25.43 40.68
C ASN A 7 -13.39 25.02 39.34
N ALA A 8 -12.75 23.84 39.28
CA ALA A 8 -12.15 23.31 38.05
C ALA A 8 -13.16 22.59 37.13
N SER A 9 -14.45 22.63 37.46
CA SER A 9 -15.53 22.04 36.64
C SER A 9 -16.58 23.11 36.33
N GLY A 10 -16.18 24.10 35.54
CA GLY A 10 -17.06 25.16 35.07
C GLY A 10 -16.62 25.68 33.70
N SER A 11 -16.07 24.83 32.84
CA SER A 11 -15.97 25.14 31.42
C SER A 11 -17.30 24.76 30.77
N GLU A 12 -18.28 25.66 30.84
CA GLU A 12 -19.33 25.66 29.83
C GLU A 12 -18.62 25.80 28.48
N LEU A 13 -18.46 24.70 27.75
CA LEU A 13 -17.81 24.74 26.43
C LEU A 13 -18.67 25.68 25.57
N PRO A 14 -18.17 26.86 25.16
CA PRO A 14 -18.97 27.80 24.38
C PRO A 14 -19.46 27.08 23.13
N ARG A 15 -20.71 27.33 22.72
CA ARG A 15 -21.38 26.64 21.59
C ARG A 15 -20.53 26.60 20.31
N VAL A 16 -19.58 27.53 20.17
CA VAL A 16 -18.61 27.65 19.08
C VAL A 16 -17.53 26.54 19.08
N GLU A 17 -17.11 26.05 20.26
CA GLU A 17 -16.15 24.94 20.39
C GLU A 17 -16.73 23.62 19.86
N LEU A 18 -18.03 23.38 20.09
CA LEU A 18 -18.72 22.18 19.55
C LEU A 18 -18.73 22.16 18.02
N TRP A 19 -18.92 23.31 17.37
CA TRP A 19 -18.87 23.41 15.91
C TRP A 19 -17.46 23.19 15.36
N VAL A 20 -16.44 23.73 16.03
CA VAL A 20 -15.03 23.53 15.65
C VAL A 20 -14.62 22.07 15.82
N ILE A 21 -15.04 21.42 16.91
CA ILE A 21 -14.79 19.99 17.14
C ILE A 21 -15.50 19.14 16.09
N CYS A 22 -16.75 19.45 15.72
CA CYS A 22 -17.45 18.78 14.62
C CYS A 22 -16.76 19.00 13.25
N LEU A 23 -16.29 20.21 12.95
CA LEU A 23 -15.58 20.52 11.71
C LEU A 23 -14.23 19.79 11.63
N LEU A 24 -13.47 19.78 12.73
CA LEU A 24 -12.19 19.06 12.82
C LEU A 24 -12.39 17.53 12.77
N SER A 25 -13.43 17.01 13.44
CA SER A 25 -13.75 15.58 13.41
C SER A 25 -14.23 15.14 12.01
N GLY A 26 -15.00 15.98 11.33
CA GLY A 26 -15.44 15.74 9.95
C GLY A 26 -14.28 15.66 8.95
N LEU A 27 -13.20 16.42 9.18
CA LEU A 27 -11.99 16.35 8.36
C LEU A 27 -11.20 15.05 8.58
N SER A 28 -11.13 14.58 9.83
CA SER A 28 -10.39 13.35 10.18
C SER A 28 -11.01 12.10 9.57
N PHE A 29 -12.34 12.03 9.46
CA PHE A 29 -13.04 10.86 8.90
C PHE A 29 -12.80 10.65 7.39
N PHE A 30 -12.33 11.66 6.66
CA PHE A 30 -12.13 11.55 5.21
C PHE A 30 -10.79 10.87 4.82
N SER A 31 -9.84 10.78 5.75
CA SER A 31 -8.45 10.42 5.42
C SER A 31 -8.17 8.91 5.40
N ASP A 32 -9.09 8.06 5.85
CA ASP A 32 -8.86 6.60 5.90
C ASP A 32 -8.79 5.93 4.51
N SER A 33 -9.23 6.59 3.44
CA SER A 33 -9.21 6.03 2.07
C SER A 33 -7.83 6.02 1.42
N LEU A 34 -6.82 6.70 1.97
CA LEU A 34 -5.51 6.88 1.32
C LEU A 34 -4.46 5.83 1.73
N LEU A 35 -4.74 5.02 2.76
CA LEU A 35 -3.77 4.05 3.32
C LEU A 35 -4.01 2.59 2.89
N ALA A 36 -4.95 2.32 1.97
CA ALA A 36 -5.29 0.97 1.51
C ALA A 36 -4.58 0.57 0.20
N LYS A 37 -3.30 0.93 0.02
CA LYS A 37 -2.52 0.61 -1.19
C LYS A 37 -1.48 -0.49 -0.96
N ASP A 38 -1.77 -1.42 -0.06
CA ASP A 38 -0.95 -2.60 0.20
C ASP A 38 -1.83 -3.81 0.53
N SER A 39 -2.88 -4.03 -0.27
CA SER A 39 -3.67 -5.25 -0.20
C SER A 39 -3.03 -6.28 -1.11
N MET A 40 -2.19 -7.16 -0.55
CA MET A 40 -1.80 -8.40 -1.22
C MET A 40 -3.08 -9.14 -1.61
N THR A 41 -3.27 -9.37 -2.91
CA THR A 41 -4.45 -10.06 -3.43
C THR A 41 -4.24 -11.57 -3.38
N GLU A 42 -5.31 -12.34 -3.52
CA GLU A 42 -5.19 -13.80 -3.66
C GLU A 42 -4.42 -14.15 -4.94
N GLU A 43 -4.64 -13.39 -6.02
CA GLU A 43 -3.88 -13.50 -7.25
C GLU A 43 -2.37 -13.34 -7.04
N ASP A 44 -1.90 -12.45 -6.16
CA ASP A 44 -0.46 -12.29 -5.90
C ASP A 44 0.15 -13.52 -5.22
N LEU A 45 -0.63 -14.27 -4.43
CA LEU A 45 -0.19 -15.49 -3.75
C LEU A 45 -0.27 -16.73 -4.64
N LEU A 46 -1.26 -16.76 -5.52
CA LEU A 46 -1.54 -17.88 -6.42
C LEU A 46 -1.00 -17.66 -7.84
N ALA A 47 -0.33 -16.53 -8.08
CA ALA A 47 0.33 -16.23 -9.33
C ALA A 47 1.29 -17.35 -9.71
N GLU A 48 1.27 -17.74 -10.99
CA GLU A 48 2.16 -18.77 -11.50
C GLU A 48 3.60 -18.25 -11.54
N ILE A 49 4.52 -19.03 -10.98
CA ILE A 49 5.95 -18.72 -11.01
C ILE A 49 6.49 -19.07 -12.40
N PRO A 50 7.19 -18.15 -13.09
CA PRO A 50 7.68 -18.41 -14.44
C PRO A 50 8.77 -19.49 -14.46
N MET A 51 8.70 -20.35 -15.48
CA MET A 51 9.68 -21.40 -15.75
C MET A 51 10.72 -20.95 -16.77
N VAL A 52 12.00 -21.18 -16.50
CA VAL A 52 13.12 -20.79 -17.34
C VAL A 52 14.08 -21.95 -17.59
N VAL A 53 14.79 -21.90 -18.72
CA VAL A 53 15.84 -22.87 -19.09
C VAL A 53 17.20 -22.23 -19.28
N ALA A 54 17.29 -20.89 -19.28
CA ALA A 54 18.50 -20.17 -19.67
C ALA A 54 19.69 -20.40 -18.72
N ALA A 55 19.43 -20.60 -17.43
CA ALA A 55 20.50 -20.77 -16.43
C ALA A 55 21.26 -22.09 -16.56
N THR A 56 20.54 -23.20 -16.72
CA THR A 56 21.10 -24.57 -16.63
C THR A 56 20.81 -25.44 -17.84
N ARG A 57 20.05 -24.93 -18.82
CA ARG A 57 19.43 -25.69 -19.91
C ARG A 57 18.46 -26.79 -19.45
N LEU A 58 17.98 -26.71 -18.21
CA LEU A 58 16.93 -27.56 -17.67
C LEU A 58 15.74 -26.68 -17.25
N PRO A 59 14.49 -27.14 -17.36
CA PRO A 59 13.33 -26.39 -16.90
C PRO A 59 13.39 -26.21 -15.38
N GLN A 60 13.42 -24.96 -14.92
CA GLN A 60 13.47 -24.60 -13.50
C GLN A 60 12.60 -23.37 -13.24
N PRO A 61 11.89 -23.28 -12.09
CA PRO A 61 11.19 -22.07 -11.70
C PRO A 61 12.22 -20.99 -11.36
N VAL A 62 11.92 -19.71 -11.65
CA VAL A 62 12.87 -18.61 -11.41
C VAL A 62 13.38 -18.52 -9.97
N THR A 63 12.56 -18.90 -8.99
CA THR A 63 12.90 -18.91 -7.57
C THR A 63 14.02 -19.89 -7.21
N ASP A 64 14.17 -20.96 -8.02
CA ASP A 64 15.10 -22.05 -7.76
C ASP A 64 16.29 -22.03 -8.72
N THR A 65 16.43 -20.95 -9.50
CA THR A 65 17.55 -20.80 -10.43
C THR A 65 18.85 -20.46 -9.69
N PRO A 66 20.00 -20.97 -10.15
CA PRO A 66 21.29 -20.75 -9.47
C PRO A 66 21.87 -19.33 -9.67
N VAL A 67 21.22 -18.48 -10.46
CA VAL A 67 21.69 -17.13 -10.84
C VAL A 67 20.49 -16.19 -10.91
N ALA A 68 20.67 -14.90 -10.61
CA ALA A 68 19.62 -13.90 -10.72
C ALA A 68 19.14 -13.75 -12.17
N ILE A 69 17.82 -13.85 -12.38
CA ILE A 69 17.17 -13.74 -13.68
C ILE A 69 15.97 -12.81 -13.57
N THR A 70 15.80 -11.95 -14.57
CA THR A 70 14.58 -11.15 -14.78
C THR A 70 13.87 -11.67 -16.01
N VAL A 71 12.58 -11.96 -15.88
CA VAL A 71 11.73 -12.38 -16.99
C VAL A 71 10.90 -11.18 -17.42
N ILE A 72 11.03 -10.79 -18.69
CA ILE A 72 10.15 -9.82 -19.32
C ILE A 72 9.13 -10.61 -20.13
N ASP A 73 7.88 -10.60 -19.68
CA ASP A 73 6.80 -11.33 -20.33
C ASP A 73 6.14 -10.52 -21.47
N ARG A 74 5.16 -11.14 -22.13
CA ARG A 74 4.48 -10.51 -23.25
C ARG A 74 3.64 -9.29 -22.83
N GLN A 75 3.01 -9.33 -21.66
CA GLN A 75 2.20 -8.22 -21.17
C GLN A 75 3.06 -7.00 -20.83
N MET A 76 4.25 -7.24 -20.25
CA MET A 76 5.24 -6.19 -19.99
C MET A 76 5.72 -5.54 -21.28
N ILE A 77 6.00 -6.34 -22.33
CA ILE A 77 6.38 -5.82 -23.66
C ILE A 77 5.25 -4.99 -24.28
N ASP A 78 4.01 -5.50 -24.24
CA ASP A 78 2.87 -4.79 -24.79
C ASP A 78 2.55 -3.49 -24.01
N ALA A 79 2.80 -3.49 -22.69
CA ALA A 79 2.62 -2.32 -21.83
C ALA A 79 3.75 -1.29 -21.95
N SER A 80 4.96 -1.69 -22.35
CA SER A 80 6.11 -0.77 -22.46
C SER A 80 6.06 0.11 -23.70
N GLY A 81 5.42 -0.35 -24.78
CA GLY A 81 5.33 0.39 -26.05
C GLY A 81 6.62 0.38 -26.88
N PHE A 82 7.60 -0.48 -26.54
CA PHE A 82 8.82 -0.66 -27.32
C PHE A 82 8.54 -1.41 -28.63
N LEU A 83 9.24 -1.01 -29.70
CA LEU A 83 9.09 -1.60 -31.03
C LEU A 83 10.22 -2.60 -31.35
N GLU A 84 11.39 -2.40 -30.77
CA GLU A 84 12.58 -3.22 -31.01
C GLU A 84 13.17 -3.77 -29.70
N ILE A 85 13.85 -4.90 -29.77
CA ILE A 85 14.48 -5.55 -28.61
C ILE A 85 15.57 -4.69 -27.93
N PRO A 86 16.38 -3.90 -28.64
CA PRO A 86 17.35 -3.02 -27.99
C PRO A 86 16.73 -1.90 -27.15
N ASP A 87 15.47 -1.55 -27.42
CA ASP A 87 14.73 -0.54 -26.66
C ASP A 87 14.09 -1.12 -25.39
N LEU A 88 14.06 -2.46 -25.28
CA LEU A 88 13.55 -3.21 -24.13
C LEU A 88 14.61 -3.36 -23.03
#